data_AF-A0A946DU00-F1
#
_entry.id   AF-A0A946DU00-F1
#
_cell.length_a   1.000
_cell.length_b   1.000
_cell.length_c   1.000
_cell.angle_alpha   90.00
_cell.angle_beta   90.00
_cell.angle_gamma   90.00
#
_symmetry.space_group_name_H-M   'P 1'
#
loop_
_entity.id
_entity.type
_entity.pdbx_description
1 polymer ?
#
loop_
_entity_poly.entity_id
_entity_poly.type
_entity_poly.pdbx_seq_one_letter_code
_entity_poly.pdbx_strand_id
1 'polypeptide(L)'
;MPDLRKVSLLAVVLIVVVRLCIGWQFAYEGLWKLNSQSGPQPWTAAGYLKNASGPLRGIYRDMSGDPDELNWLDYKKVDARWNGWYGRLQKQHPDLTKRQKQKLNELLNGAPQYRVELKQLPAGVKFGGSLAKVARFDAKSQRLIVNGSSHPKPEQRHLIPAERDSMLKLAKVVDDPAPEDVEKNEIAKAYREAVNIVYQRSARLGIKEQALALLSGDPERATQIYEDQAGTIDHKRIGNIELYQVQLKRYEKNLAAAKTAFQHDHLQKQWAEIQLMRADLVGPIKALDTELKVKARKLLTAKQLARGPVPTPMVGIALKDQLTMWALLIIGVLLMTGLFSRLSAVAAAGLLMSFYLAMPPWPGFVEFQAAAGPEHSYIVNKNLIEIFALLAIAALPTGQWFGLDAIISRLCGCCKEKPLTTTENTPAAASTTKAKSDTYAIDPTSEKKQPTG
;
A
#
# COMPACT_ATOMS: atom_id res chain seq x y z
N MET A 1 -15.85 -15.46 -53.82
CA MET A 1 -15.13 -15.31 -52.54
C MET A 1 -15.83 -16.19 -51.51
N PRO A 2 -15.15 -17.15 -50.86
CA PRO A 2 -15.76 -17.95 -49.81
C PRO A 2 -16.30 -17.02 -48.71
N ASP A 3 -17.50 -17.34 -48.23
CA ASP A 3 -18.25 -16.56 -47.25
C ASP A 3 -17.44 -16.42 -45.96
N LEU A 4 -16.85 -15.23 -45.72
CA LEU A 4 -16.01 -14.87 -44.57
C LEU A 4 -16.74 -15.00 -43.21
N ARG A 5 -18.00 -15.42 -43.20
CA ARG A 5 -18.90 -15.49 -42.04
C ARG A 5 -18.95 -16.85 -41.35
N LYS A 6 -18.31 -17.90 -41.89
CA LYS A 6 -18.32 -19.24 -41.27
C LYS A 6 -17.20 -19.38 -40.24
N VAL A 7 -17.50 -19.02 -38.99
CA VAL A 7 -16.62 -19.32 -37.84
C VAL A 7 -16.76 -20.82 -37.51
N SER A 8 -15.63 -21.53 -37.39
CA SER A 8 -15.67 -22.95 -37.02
C SER A 8 -16.16 -23.15 -35.59
N LEU A 9 -16.84 -24.26 -35.31
CA LEU A 9 -17.28 -24.60 -33.95
C LEU A 9 -16.09 -24.61 -32.96
N LEU A 10 -14.94 -25.12 -33.40
CA LEU A 10 -13.71 -25.12 -32.60
C LEU A 10 -13.28 -23.70 -32.23
N ALA A 11 -13.31 -22.75 -33.18
CA ALA A 11 -12.96 -21.35 -32.89
C ALA A 11 -13.93 -20.70 -31.89
N VAL A 12 -15.23 -20.99 -32.00
CA VAL A 12 -16.25 -20.55 -31.03
C VAL A 12 -15.97 -21.11 -29.64
N VAL A 13 -15.67 -22.41 -29.53
CA VAL A 13 -15.36 -23.05 -28.24
C VAL A 13 -14.10 -22.44 -27.63
N LEU A 14 -13.02 -22.31 -28.40
CA LEU A 14 -11.75 -21.79 -27.90
C LEU A 14 -11.88 -20.35 -27.40
N ILE A 15 -12.54 -19.46 -28.13
CA ILE A 15 -12.69 -18.06 -27.69
C ILE A 15 -13.60 -17.93 -26.48
N VAL A 16 -14.63 -18.78 -26.35
CA VAL A 16 -15.45 -18.86 -25.14
C VAL A 16 -14.62 -19.34 -23.96
N VAL A 17 -13.80 -20.38 -24.14
CA VAL A 17 -12.89 -20.87 -23.09
C VAL A 17 -11.91 -19.77 -22.67
N VAL A 18 -11.29 -19.04 -23.61
CA VAL A 18 -10.41 -17.91 -23.30
C VAL A 18 -11.16 -16.85 -22.48
N ARG A 19 -12.40 -16.51 -22.84
CA ARG A 19 -13.23 -15.57 -22.07
C ARG A 19 -13.47 -16.07 -20.64
N LEU A 20 -13.80 -17.36 -20.48
CA LEU A 20 -14.02 -17.95 -19.15
C LEU A 20 -12.74 -17.96 -18.32
N CYS A 21 -11.59 -18.29 -18.91
CA CYS A 21 -10.29 -18.29 -18.23
C CYS A 21 -9.88 -16.89 -17.76
N ILE A 22 -9.97 -15.88 -18.63
CA ILE A 22 -9.65 -14.49 -18.25
C ILE A 22 -10.64 -13.98 -17.21
N GLY A 23 -11.93 -14.27 -17.38
CA GLY A 23 -12.95 -13.92 -16.40
C GLY A 23 -12.70 -14.55 -15.02
N TRP A 24 -12.30 -15.83 -14.99
CA TRP A 24 -11.91 -16.52 -13.77
C TRP A 24 -10.71 -15.87 -13.10
N GLN A 25 -9.67 -15.53 -13.85
CA GLN A 25 -8.47 -14.87 -13.33
C GLN A 25 -8.83 -13.54 -12.65
N PHE A 26 -9.63 -12.70 -13.28
CA PHE A 26 -10.09 -11.44 -12.68
C PHE A 26 -10.94 -11.66 -11.43
N ALA A 27 -11.90 -12.59 -11.49
CA ALA A 27 -12.79 -12.88 -10.37
C ALA A 27 -12.01 -13.42 -9.17
N TYR A 28 -11.10 -14.35 -9.40
CA TYR A 28 -10.23 -14.91 -8.37
C TYR A 28 -9.32 -13.85 -7.76
N GLU A 29 -8.67 -13.03 -8.59
CA GLU A 29 -7.81 -11.93 -8.14
C GLU A 29 -8.56 -10.90 -7.30
N GLY A 30 -9.81 -10.58 -7.66
CA GLY A 30 -10.68 -9.70 -6.87
C GLY A 30 -11.09 -10.35 -5.54
N LEU A 31 -11.53 -11.61 -5.58
CA LEU A 31 -11.97 -12.35 -4.40
C LEU A 31 -10.83 -12.58 -3.39
N TRP A 32 -9.64 -12.95 -3.86
CA TRP A 32 -8.46 -13.13 -3.02
C TRP A 32 -8.10 -11.82 -2.30
N LYS A 33 -8.11 -10.68 -3.02
CA LYS A 33 -7.85 -9.36 -2.42
C LYS A 33 -8.91 -8.99 -1.38
N LEU A 34 -10.19 -9.24 -1.64
CA LEU A 34 -11.27 -9.00 -0.67
C LEU A 34 -11.09 -9.86 0.59
N ASN A 35 -10.79 -11.14 0.42
CA ASN A 35 -10.56 -12.06 1.55
C ASN A 35 -9.34 -11.65 2.39
N SER A 36 -8.32 -11.07 1.76
CA SER A 36 -7.13 -10.57 2.49
C SER A 36 -7.46 -9.42 3.45
N GLN A 37 -8.55 -8.67 3.25
CA GLN A 37 -8.92 -7.53 4.10
C GLN A 37 -9.21 -7.94 5.56
N SER A 38 -9.64 -9.19 5.77
CA SER A 38 -9.87 -9.76 7.10
C SER A 38 -8.59 -10.34 7.73
N GLY A 39 -7.52 -10.48 6.94
CA GLY A 39 -6.25 -11.07 7.34
C GLY A 39 -5.30 -10.11 8.05
N PRO A 40 -4.12 -10.60 8.48
CA PRO A 40 -3.11 -9.80 9.16
C PRO A 40 -2.38 -8.81 8.24
N GLN A 41 -2.35 -9.09 6.93
CA GLN A 41 -1.71 -8.28 5.90
C GLN A 41 -2.73 -8.01 4.79
N PRO A 42 -3.61 -7.00 4.96
CA PRO A 42 -4.60 -6.67 3.94
C PRO A 42 -3.90 -6.20 2.66
N TRP A 43 -4.36 -6.70 1.52
CA TRP A 43 -3.88 -6.23 0.23
C TRP A 43 -4.17 -4.74 0.07
N THR A 44 -3.21 -4.02 -0.53
CA THR A 44 -3.36 -2.60 -0.88
C THR A 44 -2.64 -2.29 -2.19
N ALA A 45 -3.22 -1.42 -2.99
CA ALA A 45 -2.62 -0.85 -4.19
C ALA A 45 -1.52 0.17 -3.86
N ALA A 46 -1.30 0.53 -2.58
CA ALA A 46 -0.34 1.54 -2.19
C ALA A 46 1.06 1.29 -2.77
N GLY A 47 1.59 0.08 -2.59
CA GLY A 47 2.92 -0.27 -3.10
C GLY A 47 3.01 -0.14 -4.61
N TYR A 48 1.95 -0.54 -5.32
CA TYR A 48 1.87 -0.43 -6.76
C TYR A 48 1.84 1.04 -7.22
N LEU A 49 0.92 1.84 -6.68
CA LEU A 49 0.75 3.25 -7.04
C LEU A 49 2.00 4.09 -6.77
N LYS A 50 2.69 3.85 -5.64
CA LYS A 50 3.91 4.58 -5.28
C LYS A 50 5.07 4.27 -6.20
N ASN A 51 5.17 3.03 -6.67
CA ASN A 51 6.28 2.59 -7.51
C ASN A 51 6.02 2.74 -9.00
N ALA A 52 4.89 3.34 -9.40
CA ALA A 52 4.61 3.60 -10.82
C ALA A 52 5.76 4.38 -11.47
N SER A 53 6.22 3.89 -12.62
CA SER A 53 7.36 4.45 -13.36
C SER A 53 6.99 4.91 -14.76
N GLY A 54 5.86 4.45 -15.31
CA GLY A 54 5.48 4.70 -16.71
C GLY A 54 5.07 6.15 -17.04
N PRO A 55 4.56 6.39 -18.26
CA PRO A 55 4.18 7.72 -18.75
C PRO A 55 3.17 8.46 -17.87
N LEU A 56 2.33 7.71 -17.16
CA LEU A 56 1.30 8.23 -16.26
C LEU A 56 1.73 8.21 -14.78
N ARG A 57 3.05 8.07 -14.51
CA ARG A 57 3.64 7.97 -13.16
C ARG A 57 3.08 9.02 -12.20
N GLY A 58 3.01 10.28 -12.60
CA GLY A 58 2.50 11.36 -11.75
C GLY A 58 1.08 11.10 -11.25
N ILE A 59 0.18 10.73 -12.17
CA ILE A 59 -1.23 10.41 -11.86
C ILE A 59 -1.31 9.25 -10.86
N TYR A 60 -0.61 8.14 -11.13
CA TYR A 60 -0.66 6.96 -10.26
C TYR A 60 -0.05 7.23 -8.87
N ARG A 61 1.07 7.95 -8.81
CA ARG A 61 1.72 8.29 -7.56
C ARG A 61 0.87 9.23 -6.72
N ASP A 62 0.25 10.23 -7.34
CA ASP A 62 -0.64 11.17 -6.67
C ASP A 62 -1.89 10.47 -6.09
N MET A 63 -2.39 9.42 -6.74
CA MET A 63 -3.49 8.62 -6.20
C MET A 63 -3.15 8.01 -4.83
N SER A 64 -1.88 7.75 -4.53
CA SER A 64 -1.46 7.24 -3.21
C SER A 64 -1.53 8.30 -2.10
N GLY A 65 -1.53 9.59 -2.45
CA GLY A 65 -1.55 10.75 -1.55
C GLY A 65 -0.26 11.01 -0.76
N ASP A 66 0.66 10.04 -0.73
CA ASP A 66 1.97 10.14 -0.07
C ASP A 66 2.98 9.25 -0.80
N PRO A 67 3.29 9.58 -2.08
CA PRO A 67 4.09 8.71 -2.95
C PRO A 67 5.51 8.50 -2.44
N ASP A 68 6.07 9.56 -1.85
CA ASP A 68 7.43 9.60 -1.31
C ASP A 68 7.50 9.35 0.19
N GLU A 69 6.37 9.03 0.82
CA GLU A 69 6.29 8.67 2.24
C GLU A 69 6.75 9.78 3.20
N LEU A 70 6.77 11.03 2.74
CA LEU A 70 7.16 12.20 3.53
C LEU A 70 6.22 12.42 4.71
N ASN A 71 4.96 11.98 4.64
CA ASN A 71 4.05 12.09 5.78
C ASN A 71 4.47 11.19 6.96
N TRP A 72 5.30 10.17 6.75
CA TRP A 72 5.90 9.39 7.84
C TRP A 72 7.10 10.08 8.48
N LEU A 73 7.68 11.08 7.82
CA LEU A 73 8.80 11.87 8.32
C LEU A 73 8.35 13.18 8.99
N ASP A 74 7.05 13.45 9.00
CA ASP A 74 6.42 14.58 9.68
C ASP A 74 5.75 14.10 10.97
N TYR A 75 6.32 14.50 12.11
CA TYR A 75 5.81 14.10 13.42
C TYR A 75 4.33 14.44 13.63
N LYS A 76 3.86 15.60 13.17
CA LYS A 76 2.46 16.03 13.37
C LYS A 76 1.51 15.13 12.59
N LYS A 77 1.89 14.73 11.38
CA LYS A 77 1.09 13.81 10.55
C LYS A 77 1.08 12.39 11.11
N VAL A 78 2.22 11.92 11.62
CA VAL A 78 2.31 10.61 12.30
C VAL A 78 1.47 10.61 13.58
N ASP A 79 1.58 11.65 14.41
CA ASP A 79 0.76 11.83 15.62
C ASP A 79 -0.75 11.83 15.29
N ALA A 80 -1.16 12.61 14.29
CA ALA A 80 -2.55 12.65 13.83
C ALA A 80 -3.04 11.30 13.31
N ARG A 81 -2.21 10.56 12.57
CA ARG A 81 -2.51 9.20 12.10
C ARG A 81 -2.77 8.26 13.28
N TRP A 82 -1.91 8.26 14.28
CA TRP A 82 -2.04 7.38 15.45
C TRP A 82 -3.22 7.77 16.35
N ASN A 83 -3.46 9.07 16.55
CA ASN A 83 -4.64 9.56 17.26
C ASN A 83 -5.94 9.15 16.53
N GLY A 84 -5.97 9.30 15.21
CA GLY A 84 -7.12 8.88 14.40
C GLY A 84 -7.36 7.38 14.47
N TRP A 85 -6.31 6.57 14.41
CA TRP A 85 -6.42 5.12 14.60
C TRP A 85 -6.89 4.74 16.00
N TYR A 86 -6.33 5.37 17.03
CA TYR A 86 -6.71 5.18 18.43
C TYR A 86 -8.20 5.51 18.67
N GLY A 87 -8.69 6.62 18.12
CA GLY A 87 -10.10 7.00 18.21
C GLY A 87 -11.03 5.98 17.54
N ARG A 88 -10.63 5.42 16.38
CA ARG A 88 -11.42 4.37 15.70
C ARG A 88 -11.42 3.06 16.48
N LEU A 89 -10.30 2.67 17.07
CA LEU A 89 -10.22 1.49 17.95
C LEU A 89 -11.17 1.64 19.14
N GLN A 90 -11.19 2.80 19.80
CA GLN A 90 -12.13 3.05 20.90
C GLN A 90 -13.59 3.03 20.46
N LYS A 91 -13.91 3.57 19.28
CA LYS A 91 -15.27 3.55 18.71
C LYS A 91 -15.72 2.12 18.38
N GLN A 92 -14.83 1.28 17.86
CA GLN A 92 -15.12 -0.14 17.58
C GLN A 92 -15.25 -0.97 18.88
N HIS A 93 -14.60 -0.55 19.95
CA HIS A 93 -14.59 -1.22 21.25
C HIS A 93 -15.12 -0.33 22.39
N PRO A 94 -16.43 -0.01 22.42
CA PRO A 94 -17.01 0.77 23.52
C PRO A 94 -16.90 0.06 24.89
N ASP A 95 -16.76 -1.27 24.86
CA ASP A 95 -16.63 -2.18 26.00
C ASP A 95 -15.19 -2.31 26.56
N LEU A 96 -14.25 -1.47 26.14
CA LEU A 96 -12.91 -1.46 26.74
C LEU A 96 -12.97 -1.12 28.24
N THR A 97 -12.36 -1.98 29.05
CA THR A 97 -12.23 -1.76 30.50
C THR A 97 -11.36 -0.53 30.79
N LYS A 98 -11.53 0.07 31.98
CA LYS A 98 -10.69 1.19 32.44
C LYS A 98 -9.19 0.85 32.35
N ARG A 99 -8.82 -0.37 32.72
CA ARG A 99 -7.43 -0.86 32.66
C ARG A 99 -6.91 -0.99 31.23
N GLN A 100 -7.73 -1.48 30.29
CA GLN A 100 -7.34 -1.54 28.88
C GLN A 100 -7.15 -0.13 28.29
N LYS A 101 -8.07 0.80 28.57
CA LYS A 101 -7.96 2.19 28.12
C LYS A 101 -6.70 2.86 28.64
N GLN A 102 -6.39 2.66 29.93
CA GLN A 102 -5.16 3.16 30.53
C GLN A 102 -3.90 2.58 29.86
N LYS A 103 -3.79 1.24 29.76
CA LYS A 103 -2.63 0.60 29.12
C LYS A 103 -2.45 1.01 27.65
N LEU A 104 -3.54 1.19 26.92
CA LEU A 104 -3.51 1.65 25.54
C LEU A 104 -3.05 3.11 25.44
N ASN A 105 -3.47 3.96 26.38
CA ASN A 105 -2.99 5.33 26.47
C ASN A 105 -1.50 5.39 26.82
N GLU A 106 -1.05 4.60 27.79
CA GLU A 106 0.36 4.50 28.18
C GLU A 106 1.24 3.96 27.03
N LEU A 107 0.73 3.00 26.27
CA LEU A 107 1.41 2.49 25.07
C LEU A 107 1.66 3.60 24.03
N LEU A 108 0.63 4.41 23.76
CA LEU A 108 0.70 5.45 22.73
C LEU A 108 1.48 6.68 23.20
N ASN A 109 1.13 7.20 24.38
CA ASN A 109 1.57 8.51 24.87
C ASN A 109 2.67 8.44 25.93
N GLY A 110 3.02 7.26 26.46
CA GLY A 110 3.94 7.12 27.60
C GLY A 110 3.21 7.07 28.95
N ALA A 111 3.86 6.49 29.96
CA ALA A 111 3.31 6.46 31.31
C ALA A 111 3.71 7.74 32.06
N PRO A 112 2.77 8.43 32.73
CA PRO A 112 3.07 9.71 33.38
C PRO A 112 4.01 9.56 34.58
N GLN A 113 4.01 8.39 35.23
CA GLN A 113 4.84 8.11 36.40
C GLN A 113 5.21 6.62 36.44
N TYR A 114 6.45 6.35 36.82
CA TYR A 114 6.97 5.02 37.09
C TYR A 114 7.17 4.85 38.58
N ARG A 115 6.72 3.71 39.12
CA ARG A 115 6.72 3.47 40.56
C ARG A 115 7.42 2.15 40.88
N VAL A 116 8.20 2.14 41.94
CA VAL A 116 8.86 0.96 42.50
C VAL A 116 8.68 0.96 44.01
N GLU A 117 8.49 -0.21 44.60
CA GLU A 117 8.35 -0.36 46.04
C GLU A 117 9.70 -0.10 46.72
N LEU A 118 9.68 0.73 47.76
CA LEU A 118 10.83 1.07 48.57
C LEU A 118 10.34 1.38 49.98
N LYS A 119 10.72 0.57 50.96
CA LYS A 119 10.22 0.69 52.35
C LYS A 119 10.55 2.05 52.97
N GLN A 120 11.79 2.50 52.79
CA GLN A 120 12.30 3.76 53.32
C GLN A 120 13.51 4.26 52.52
N LEU A 121 13.80 5.56 52.61
CA LEU A 121 15.01 6.15 52.06
C LEU A 121 16.21 5.92 53.00
N PRO A 122 17.43 5.73 52.47
CA PRO A 122 18.64 5.74 53.29
C PRO A 122 18.81 7.08 54.01
N ALA A 123 19.41 7.06 55.20
CA ALA A 123 19.60 8.26 56.01
C ALA A 123 20.39 9.35 55.24
N GLY A 124 19.89 10.58 55.26
CA GLY A 124 20.52 11.72 54.57
C GLY A 124 20.20 11.87 53.08
N VAL A 125 19.52 10.91 52.45
CA VAL A 125 19.15 11.00 51.02
C VAL A 125 18.00 11.99 50.82
N LYS A 126 18.25 13.05 50.04
CA LYS A 126 17.24 14.03 49.61
C LYS A 126 17.39 14.31 48.13
N PHE A 127 16.27 14.45 47.43
CA PHE A 127 16.26 14.85 46.02
C PHE A 127 16.29 16.38 45.91
N GLY A 128 17.44 16.95 45.53
CA GLY A 128 17.63 18.38 45.31
C GLY A 128 17.80 18.73 43.82
N GLY A 129 17.73 20.01 43.49
CA GLY A 129 18.05 20.52 42.14
C GLY A 129 17.22 19.87 41.03
N SER A 130 17.89 19.29 40.03
CA SER A 130 17.23 18.63 38.90
C SER A 130 16.51 17.34 39.31
N LEU A 131 17.01 16.62 40.33
CA LEU A 131 16.41 15.38 40.84
C LEU A 131 15.03 15.62 41.44
N ALA A 132 14.82 16.76 42.11
CA ALA A 132 13.52 17.14 42.67
C ALA A 132 12.41 17.28 41.60
N LYS A 133 12.79 17.55 40.34
CA LYS A 133 11.85 17.70 39.22
C LYS A 133 11.44 16.35 38.62
N VAL A 134 12.24 15.30 38.82
CA VAL A 134 12.07 14.00 38.14
C VAL A 134 11.79 12.85 39.09
N ALA A 135 12.22 12.90 40.34
CA ALA A 135 12.11 11.82 41.31
C ALA A 135 11.56 12.32 42.66
N ARG A 136 10.68 11.51 43.26
CA ARG A 136 10.14 11.74 44.61
C ARG A 136 9.93 10.41 45.33
N PHE A 137 10.05 10.44 46.65
CA PHE A 137 9.70 9.31 47.50
C PHE A 137 8.41 9.61 48.24
N ASP A 138 7.48 8.66 48.23
CA ASP A 138 6.24 8.74 49.00
C ASP A 138 6.30 7.74 50.16
N ALA A 139 6.50 8.28 51.37
CA ALA A 139 6.59 7.50 52.60
C ALA A 139 5.27 6.79 52.95
N LYS A 140 4.11 7.35 52.58
CA LYS A 140 2.80 6.76 52.90
C LYS A 140 2.54 5.50 52.07
N SER A 141 2.94 5.53 50.80
CA SER A 141 2.76 4.40 49.89
C SER A 141 4.00 3.52 49.74
N GLN A 142 5.09 3.83 50.46
CA GLN A 142 6.38 3.15 50.41
C GLN A 142 6.86 2.95 48.97
N ARG A 143 6.88 4.05 48.19
CA ARG A 143 7.20 4.01 46.76
C ARG A 143 8.18 5.09 46.36
N LEU A 144 9.19 4.68 45.59
CA LEU A 144 9.99 5.57 44.77
C LEU A 144 9.23 5.85 43.46
N ILE A 145 9.01 7.12 43.16
CA ILE A 145 8.24 7.58 42.00
C ILE A 145 9.14 8.44 41.14
N VAL A 146 9.24 8.09 39.87
CA VAL A 146 9.91 8.87 38.83
C VAL A 146 8.88 9.37 37.82
N ASN A 147 8.97 10.63 37.45
CA ASN A 147 8.14 11.21 36.41
C ASN A 147 8.50 10.59 35.06
N GLY A 148 7.48 10.23 34.29
CA GLY A 148 7.63 9.90 32.88
C GLY A 148 7.17 11.06 32.03
N SER A 149 7.55 11.05 30.76
CA SER A 149 6.87 11.92 29.80
C SER A 149 5.52 11.29 29.41
N SER A 150 4.50 12.14 29.28
CA SER A 150 3.22 11.74 28.72
C SER A 150 2.84 12.77 27.68
N HIS A 151 2.94 12.41 26.40
CA HIS A 151 2.61 13.33 25.31
C HIS A 151 1.13 13.76 25.45
N PRO A 152 0.81 15.07 25.47
CA PRO A 152 1.60 16.22 25.01
C PRO A 152 2.18 17.12 26.11
N LYS A 153 2.51 16.62 27.30
CA LYS A 153 3.06 17.42 28.41
C LYS A 153 4.60 17.40 28.44
N PRO A 154 5.30 18.33 27.76
CA PRO A 154 6.76 18.34 27.68
C PRO A 154 7.45 18.67 29.01
N GLU A 155 6.75 19.28 29.96
CA GLU A 155 7.30 19.61 31.28
C GLU A 155 7.65 18.38 32.12
N GLN A 156 7.06 17.22 31.81
CA GLN A 156 7.39 15.95 32.45
C GLN A 156 8.40 15.22 31.57
N ARG A 157 9.62 15.03 32.09
CA ARG A 157 10.71 14.34 31.41
C ARG A 157 11.14 13.11 32.17
N HIS A 158 11.62 12.12 31.43
CA HIS A 158 12.20 10.90 31.97
C HIS A 158 13.48 11.18 32.74
N LEU A 159 13.82 10.28 33.68
CA LEU A 159 15.09 10.28 34.39
C LEU A 159 16.24 10.01 33.39
N ILE A 160 17.19 10.93 33.28
CA ILE A 160 18.34 10.80 32.36
C ILE A 160 19.48 9.99 33.02
N PRO A 161 20.42 9.40 32.23
CA PRO A 161 21.53 8.62 32.77
C PRO A 161 22.32 9.34 33.87
N ALA A 162 22.67 10.61 33.64
CA ALA A 162 23.43 11.41 34.61
C ALA A 162 22.69 11.61 35.94
N GLU A 163 21.36 11.73 35.91
CA GLU A 163 20.53 11.85 37.12
C GLU A 163 20.42 10.53 37.86
N ARG A 164 20.28 9.41 37.14
CA ARG A 164 20.34 8.07 37.74
C ARG A 164 21.69 7.83 38.42
N ASP A 165 22.79 8.16 37.78
CA ASP A 165 24.12 8.02 38.39
C ASP A 165 24.28 8.92 39.61
N SER A 166 23.69 10.12 39.58
CA SER A 166 23.63 11.01 40.74
C SER A 166 22.82 10.40 41.88
N MET A 167 21.67 9.77 41.61
CA MET A 167 20.89 9.05 42.62
C MET A 167 21.67 7.88 43.23
N LEU A 168 22.37 7.09 42.42
CA LEU A 168 23.17 5.96 42.91
C LEU A 168 24.32 6.40 43.83
N LYS A 169 24.90 7.59 43.61
CA LYS A 169 25.94 8.16 44.47
C LYS A 169 25.44 8.61 45.84
N LEU A 170 24.13 8.85 46.00
CA LEU A 170 23.54 9.27 47.29
C LEU A 170 23.52 8.13 48.32
N ALA A 171 23.59 6.87 47.89
CA ALA A 171 23.57 5.71 48.76
C ALA A 171 24.85 4.88 48.58
N LYS A 172 25.79 5.04 49.51
CA LYS A 172 27.03 4.22 49.52
C LYS A 172 26.70 2.83 50.06
N VAL A 173 27.16 1.80 49.35
CA VAL A 173 27.11 0.41 49.79
C VAL A 173 28.55 -0.01 50.05
N VAL A 174 28.79 -0.62 51.21
CA VAL A 174 30.11 -1.08 51.67
C VAL A 174 30.12 -2.61 51.65
N ASP A 175 31.19 -3.19 51.12
CA ASP A 175 31.44 -4.63 51.19
C ASP A 175 31.96 -4.95 52.60
N ASP A 176 31.30 -5.89 53.29
CA ASP A 176 31.54 -6.25 54.70
C ASP A 176 31.29 -5.09 55.70
N PRO A 177 30.02 -4.69 55.91
CA PRO A 177 29.69 -3.62 56.85
C PRO A 177 29.94 -4.05 58.31
N ALA A 178 30.35 -3.10 59.15
CA ALA A 178 30.37 -3.31 60.60
C ALA A 178 28.99 -3.79 61.10
N PRO A 179 28.91 -4.62 62.16
CA PRO A 179 27.65 -5.19 62.65
C PRO A 179 26.54 -4.14 62.89
N GLU A 180 26.93 -2.93 63.29
CA GLU A 180 26.03 -1.80 63.57
C GLU A 180 25.46 -1.13 62.30
N ASP A 181 26.13 -1.28 61.15
CA ASP A 181 25.78 -0.65 59.88
C ASP A 181 25.16 -1.62 58.87
N VAL A 182 25.00 -2.91 59.24
CA VAL A 182 24.38 -3.95 58.39
C VAL A 182 22.99 -3.49 57.90
N GLU A 183 22.14 -3.01 58.80
CA GLU A 183 20.78 -2.55 58.44
C GLU A 183 20.81 -1.34 57.49
N LYS A 184 21.69 -0.37 57.75
CA LYS A 184 21.86 0.82 56.88
C LYS A 184 22.36 0.41 55.49
N ASN A 185 23.27 -0.55 55.42
CA ASN A 185 23.80 -1.07 54.17
C ASN A 185 22.73 -1.82 53.36
N GLU A 186 21.85 -2.60 54.01
CA GLU A 186 20.71 -3.25 53.36
C GLU A 186 19.69 -2.25 52.81
N ILE A 187 19.39 -1.18 53.55
CA ILE A 187 18.52 -0.08 53.06
C ILE A 187 19.16 0.59 51.83
N ALA A 188 20.47 0.83 51.85
CA ALA A 188 21.20 1.40 50.72
C ALA A 188 21.18 0.49 49.49
N LYS A 189 21.34 -0.84 49.67
CA LYS A 189 21.20 -1.84 48.59
C LYS A 189 19.80 -1.81 47.98
N ALA A 190 18.75 -1.88 48.80
CA ALA A 190 17.36 -1.84 48.35
C ALA A 190 17.03 -0.54 47.60
N TYR A 191 17.57 0.60 48.05
CA TYR A 191 17.44 1.87 47.34
C TYR A 191 18.11 1.84 45.97
N ARG A 192 19.37 1.38 45.86
CA ARG A 192 20.09 1.31 44.57
C ARG A 192 19.38 0.38 43.59
N GLU A 193 18.88 -0.76 44.08
CA GLU A 193 18.06 -1.67 43.28
C GLU A 193 16.78 -0.98 42.80
N ALA A 194 16.05 -0.30 43.68
CA ALA A 194 14.85 0.43 43.32
C ALA A 194 15.11 1.54 42.29
N VAL A 195 16.22 2.27 42.41
CA VAL A 195 16.67 3.28 41.43
C VAL A 195 16.93 2.65 40.07
N ASN A 196 17.63 1.52 40.02
CA ASN A 196 17.89 0.82 38.76
C ASN A 196 16.59 0.30 38.13
N ILE A 197 15.71 -0.31 38.92
CA ILE A 197 14.42 -0.81 38.42
C ILE A 197 13.57 0.34 37.89
N VAL A 198 13.45 1.45 38.61
CA VAL A 198 12.61 2.57 38.18
C VAL A 198 13.19 3.25 36.94
N TYR A 199 14.52 3.35 36.84
CA TYR A 199 15.21 3.88 35.66
C TYR A 199 14.97 3.01 34.43
N GLN A 200 15.09 1.68 34.56
CA GLN A 200 14.80 0.75 33.45
C GLN A 200 13.33 0.80 33.03
N ARG A 201 12.41 1.05 33.97
CA ARG A 201 10.99 1.26 33.66
C ARG A 201 10.77 2.59 32.96
N SER A 202 11.37 3.68 33.44
CA SER A 202 11.23 5.02 32.86
C SER A 202 11.90 5.16 31.51
N ALA A 203 12.91 4.36 31.22
CA ALA A 203 13.53 4.31 29.88
C ALA A 203 12.57 3.80 28.79
N ARG A 204 11.42 3.20 29.16
CA ARG A 204 10.41 2.73 28.19
C ARG A 204 9.57 3.91 27.71
N LEU A 205 9.98 4.47 26.59
CA LEU A 205 9.29 5.54 25.88
C LEU A 205 7.96 5.07 25.28
N GLY A 206 6.96 5.96 25.29
CA GLY A 206 5.72 5.76 24.52
C GLY A 206 5.98 5.76 23.01
N ILE A 207 5.07 5.20 22.21
CA ILE A 207 5.23 5.12 20.74
C ILE A 207 5.45 6.52 20.12
N LYS A 208 4.74 7.55 20.59
CA LYS A 208 4.92 8.93 20.13
C LYS A 208 6.28 9.52 20.50
N GLU A 209 6.77 9.22 21.69
CA GLU A 209 8.07 9.69 22.16
C GLU A 209 9.20 9.05 21.35
N GLN A 210 9.09 7.75 21.06
CA GLN A 210 10.03 7.05 20.18
C GLN A 210 10.05 7.67 18.78
N ALA A 211 8.88 8.01 18.22
CA ALA A 211 8.79 8.67 16.93
C ALA A 211 9.41 10.07 16.94
N LEU A 212 9.15 10.86 17.99
CA LEU A 212 9.72 12.19 18.15
C LEU A 212 11.25 12.11 18.27
N ALA A 213 11.77 11.14 19.03
CA ALA A 213 13.21 10.89 19.13
C ALA A 213 13.83 10.56 17.76
N LEU A 214 13.19 9.70 16.97
CA LEU A 214 13.68 9.31 15.63
C LEU A 214 13.55 10.41 14.56
N LEU A 215 12.59 11.32 14.69
CA LEU A 215 12.31 12.36 13.70
C LEU A 215 12.96 13.70 14.02
N SER A 216 13.27 13.97 15.28
CA SER A 216 13.78 15.27 15.73
C SER A 216 14.92 15.18 16.75
N GLY A 217 15.01 14.08 17.50
CA GLY A 217 16.04 13.89 18.52
C GLY A 217 17.40 13.40 17.99
N ASP A 218 17.41 12.70 16.85
CA ASP A 218 18.62 12.13 16.25
C ASP A 218 19.31 13.12 15.28
N PRO A 219 20.55 13.58 15.58
CA PRO A 219 21.31 14.50 14.73
C PRO A 219 21.64 13.96 13.33
N GLU A 220 21.66 12.64 13.14
CA GLU A 220 21.91 12.04 11.82
C GLU A 220 20.67 12.07 10.94
N ARG A 221 19.48 12.00 11.55
CA ARG A 221 18.21 11.95 10.83
C ARG A 221 17.60 13.34 10.65
N ALA A 222 17.56 14.11 11.72
CA ALA A 222 16.98 15.45 11.75
C ALA A 222 18.04 16.52 11.53
N THR A 223 17.72 17.51 10.68
CA THR A 223 18.59 18.68 10.51
C THR A 223 18.68 19.45 11.82
N GLN A 224 19.91 19.75 12.24
CA GLN A 224 20.19 20.56 13.43
C GLN A 224 20.66 21.94 13.01
N ILE A 225 20.12 22.96 13.66
CA ILE A 225 20.50 24.36 13.50
C ILE A 225 21.18 24.79 14.80
N TYR A 226 22.43 25.18 14.70
CA TYR A 226 23.24 25.66 15.80
C TYR A 226 23.25 27.19 15.72
N GLU A 227 22.33 27.81 16.47
CA GLU A 227 22.18 29.28 16.50
C GLU A 227 23.44 29.97 17.05
N ASP A 228 24.14 29.31 17.98
CA ASP A 228 25.43 29.72 18.52
C ASP A 228 26.56 29.74 17.48
N GLN A 229 26.37 29.06 16.35
CA GLN A 229 27.31 29.01 15.23
C GLN A 229 26.85 29.81 14.00
N ALA A 230 25.92 30.76 14.18
CA ALA A 230 25.39 31.60 13.09
C ALA A 230 26.51 32.28 12.29
N GLY A 231 26.47 32.12 10.96
CA GLY A 231 27.46 32.67 10.03
C GLY A 231 28.64 31.75 9.69
N THR A 232 28.73 30.56 10.31
CA THR A 232 29.73 29.53 9.97
C THR A 232 29.14 28.44 9.08
N ILE A 233 30.00 27.61 8.47
CA ILE A 233 29.59 26.42 7.69
C ILE A 233 28.83 25.43 8.59
N ASP A 234 29.17 25.38 9.88
CA ASP A 234 28.60 24.44 10.85
C ASP A 234 27.23 24.89 11.39
N HIS A 235 26.76 26.10 11.06
CA HIS A 235 25.47 26.63 11.49
C HIS A 235 24.30 25.66 11.24
N LYS A 236 24.37 24.87 10.16
CA LYS A 236 23.31 23.94 9.79
C LYS A 236 23.88 22.59 9.39
N ARG A 237 23.70 21.59 10.25
CA ARG A 237 23.98 20.19 9.92
C ARG A 237 22.75 19.57 9.28
N ILE A 238 22.84 19.26 7.99
CA ILE A 238 21.76 18.62 7.22
C ILE A 238 21.62 17.17 7.68
N GLY A 239 20.43 16.81 8.16
CA GLY A 239 20.08 15.44 8.49
C GLY A 239 19.61 14.65 7.27
N ASN A 240 19.59 13.33 7.39
CA ASN A 240 19.20 12.43 6.30
C ASN A 240 17.77 12.67 5.78
N ILE A 241 16.85 13.18 6.62
CA ILE A 241 15.48 13.54 6.19
C ILE A 241 15.51 14.70 5.18
N GLU A 242 16.27 15.75 5.44
CA GLU A 242 16.38 16.88 4.51
C GLU A 242 17.18 16.46 3.27
N LEU A 243 18.24 15.66 3.43
CA LEU A 243 18.99 15.09 2.31
C LEU A 243 18.07 14.30 1.37
N TYR A 244 17.20 13.44 1.91
CA TYR A 244 16.21 12.69 1.12
C TYR A 244 15.29 13.62 0.32
N GLN A 245 14.75 14.67 0.94
CA GLN A 245 13.91 15.65 0.25
C GLN A 245 14.66 16.39 -0.87
N VAL A 246 15.92 16.74 -0.64
CA VAL A 246 16.78 17.39 -1.65
C VAL A 246 17.05 16.44 -2.81
N GLN A 247 17.36 15.17 -2.54
CA GLN A 247 17.61 14.18 -3.59
C GLN A 247 16.36 13.89 -4.42
N LEU A 248 15.19 13.79 -3.79
CA LEU A 248 13.90 13.66 -4.49
C LEU A 248 13.66 14.83 -5.45
N LYS A 249 13.80 16.07 -4.98
CA LYS A 249 13.63 17.26 -5.82
C LYS A 249 14.61 17.28 -6.99
N ARG A 250 15.87 16.88 -6.74
CA ARG A 250 16.90 16.77 -7.79
C ARG A 250 16.53 15.70 -8.81
N TYR A 251 16.09 14.53 -8.36
CA TYR A 251 15.66 13.44 -9.22
C TYR A 251 14.52 13.87 -10.14
N GLU A 252 13.44 14.47 -9.60
CA GLU A 252 12.29 14.89 -10.40
C GLU A 252 12.67 15.98 -11.42
N LYS A 253 13.55 16.92 -11.04
CA LYS A 253 14.09 17.91 -11.98
C LYS A 253 14.87 17.27 -13.12
N ASN A 254 15.74 16.30 -12.79
CA ASN A 254 16.56 15.61 -13.78
C ASN A 254 15.72 14.70 -14.68
N LEU A 255 14.68 14.05 -14.12
CA LEU A 255 13.72 13.23 -14.86
C LEU A 255 12.98 14.06 -15.91
N ALA A 256 12.53 15.26 -15.56
CA ALA A 256 11.87 16.17 -16.49
C ALA A 256 12.80 16.68 -17.61
N ALA A 257 14.11 16.72 -17.37
CA ALA A 257 15.12 17.17 -18.33
C ALA A 257 15.73 16.03 -19.17
N ALA A 258 15.46 14.77 -18.82
CA ALA A 258 16.06 13.61 -19.48
C ALA A 258 15.51 13.43 -20.89
N LYS A 259 16.42 13.22 -21.85
CA LYS A 259 16.13 13.01 -23.27
C LYS A 259 16.80 11.78 -23.84
N THR A 260 17.86 11.30 -23.19
CA THR A 260 18.71 10.21 -23.69
C THR A 260 18.60 8.97 -22.82
N ALA A 261 18.78 7.79 -23.42
CA ALA A 261 18.77 6.52 -22.69
C ALA A 261 19.79 6.49 -21.53
N PHE A 262 20.97 7.08 -21.73
CA PHE A 262 22.00 7.19 -20.68
C PHE A 262 21.54 8.03 -19.48
N GLN A 263 20.83 9.14 -19.70
CA GLN A 263 20.26 9.93 -18.61
C GLN A 263 19.22 9.14 -17.83
N HIS A 264 18.39 8.34 -18.51
CA HIS A 264 17.42 7.47 -17.85
C HIS A 264 18.08 6.35 -17.02
N ASP A 265 19.17 5.73 -17.51
CA ASP A 265 19.96 4.75 -16.73
C ASP A 265 20.56 5.37 -15.46
N HIS A 266 21.14 6.57 -15.58
CA HIS A 266 21.65 7.29 -14.41
C HIS A 266 20.53 7.63 -13.40
N LEU A 267 19.37 8.06 -13.90
CA LEU A 267 18.20 8.32 -13.06
C LEU A 267 17.71 7.08 -12.35
N GLN A 268 17.76 5.91 -12.97
CA GLN A 268 17.38 4.65 -12.33
C GLN A 268 18.26 4.35 -11.11
N LYS A 269 19.59 4.53 -11.25
CA LYS A 269 20.53 4.37 -10.13
C LYS A 269 20.27 5.39 -9.03
N GLN A 270 20.08 6.66 -9.39
CA GLN A 270 19.73 7.72 -8.43
C GLN A 270 18.41 7.40 -7.70
N TRP A 271 17.41 6.89 -8.42
CA TRP A 271 16.13 6.48 -7.83
C TRP A 271 16.32 5.34 -6.83
N ALA A 272 17.19 4.36 -7.12
CA ALA A 272 17.47 3.25 -6.22
C ALA A 272 18.07 3.71 -4.90
N GLU A 273 19.04 4.62 -4.96
CA GLU A 273 19.64 5.25 -3.78
C GLU A 273 18.56 5.99 -2.95
N ILE A 274 17.70 6.76 -3.62
CA ILE A 274 16.57 7.45 -2.99
C ILE A 274 15.59 6.46 -2.33
N GLN A 275 15.31 5.31 -2.95
CA GLN A 275 14.45 4.28 -2.36
C GLN A 275 15.07 3.66 -1.11
N LEU A 276 16.39 3.46 -1.09
CA LEU A 276 17.12 2.98 0.07
C LEU A 276 17.07 3.99 1.22
N MET A 277 17.33 5.28 0.93
CA MET A 277 17.19 6.35 1.93
C MET A 277 15.78 6.42 2.49
N ARG A 278 14.76 6.34 1.63
CA ARG A 278 13.37 6.28 2.08
C ARG A 278 13.12 5.10 3.01
N ALA A 279 13.57 3.90 2.64
CA ALA A 279 13.36 2.69 3.43
C ALA A 279 14.01 2.80 4.82
N ASP A 280 15.23 3.31 4.89
CA ASP A 280 15.97 3.54 6.14
C ASP A 280 15.31 4.60 7.05
N LEU A 281 14.81 5.68 6.44
CA LEU A 281 14.15 6.75 7.18
C LEU A 281 12.73 6.35 7.63
N VAL A 282 11.93 5.77 6.76
CA VAL A 282 10.51 5.50 7.04
C VAL A 282 10.32 4.17 7.77
N GLY A 283 11.22 3.20 7.56
CA GLY A 283 11.16 1.85 8.14
C GLY A 283 10.97 1.84 9.65
N PRO A 284 11.83 2.52 10.44
CA PRO A 284 11.69 2.60 11.89
C PRO A 284 10.35 3.19 12.35
N ILE A 285 9.85 4.25 11.69
CA ILE A 285 8.57 4.87 12.05
C ILE A 285 7.39 3.95 11.73
N LYS A 286 7.43 3.24 10.60
CA LYS A 286 6.42 2.23 10.26
C LYS A 286 6.47 1.03 11.21
N ALA A 287 7.66 0.64 11.67
CA ALA A 287 7.80 -0.40 12.68
C ALA A 287 7.09 -0.02 13.99
N LEU A 288 7.18 1.26 14.41
CA LEU A 288 6.42 1.77 15.56
C LEU A 288 4.90 1.71 15.34
N ASP A 289 4.41 2.00 14.13
CA ASP A 289 2.99 1.86 13.79
C ASP A 289 2.51 0.40 13.87
N THR A 290 3.29 -0.54 13.34
CA THR A 290 3.02 -1.97 13.46
C THR A 290 3.06 -2.42 14.92
N GLU A 291 4.07 -1.97 15.68
CA GLU A 291 4.22 -2.30 17.09
C GLU A 291 3.05 -1.78 17.94
N LEU A 292 2.59 -0.55 17.70
CA LEU A 292 1.40 0.02 18.32
C LEU A 292 0.19 -0.89 18.10
N LYS A 293 -0.07 -1.27 16.84
CA LYS A 293 -1.21 -2.12 16.48
C LYS A 293 -1.11 -3.51 17.10
N VAL A 294 0.08 -4.14 17.05
CA VAL A 294 0.33 -5.47 17.62
C VAL A 294 0.15 -5.44 19.14
N LYS A 295 0.79 -4.50 19.84
CA LYS A 295 0.68 -4.38 21.30
C LYS A 295 -0.75 -4.04 21.74
N ALA A 296 -1.45 -3.20 21.00
CA ALA A 296 -2.86 -2.90 21.27
C ALA A 296 -3.76 -4.12 21.10
N ARG A 297 -3.58 -4.93 20.04
CA ARG A 297 -4.33 -6.18 19.85
C ARG A 297 -4.13 -7.16 21.01
N LYS A 298 -2.91 -7.24 21.56
CA LYS A 298 -2.62 -8.07 22.76
C LYS A 298 -3.36 -7.61 24.02
N LEU A 299 -3.89 -6.39 24.06
CA LEU A 299 -4.71 -5.91 25.18
C LEU A 299 -6.19 -6.32 25.06
N LEU A 300 -6.64 -6.75 23.88
CA LEU A 300 -8.04 -7.08 23.61
C LEU A 300 -8.36 -8.52 24.01
N THR A 301 -9.60 -8.77 24.44
CA THR A 301 -10.11 -10.13 24.70
C THR A 301 -10.41 -10.87 23.39
N ALA A 302 -10.55 -12.20 23.44
CA ALA A 302 -10.93 -12.99 22.26
C ALA A 302 -12.24 -12.50 21.61
N LYS A 303 -13.25 -12.18 22.43
CA LYS A 303 -14.52 -11.60 21.97
C LYS A 303 -14.35 -10.24 21.29
N GLN A 304 -13.41 -9.42 21.78
CA GLN A 304 -13.09 -8.13 21.16
C GLN A 304 -12.35 -8.32 19.84
N LEU A 305 -11.36 -9.22 19.79
CA LEU A 305 -10.60 -9.55 18.58
C LEU A 305 -11.48 -10.12 17.46
N ALA A 306 -12.54 -10.84 17.80
CA ALA A 306 -13.51 -11.37 16.83
C ALA A 306 -14.22 -10.29 15.99
N ARG A 307 -14.19 -9.01 16.40
CA ARG A 307 -14.73 -7.89 15.60
C ARG A 307 -13.87 -7.51 14.40
N GLY A 308 -12.72 -8.15 14.20
CA GLY A 308 -11.84 -7.93 13.06
C GLY A 308 -10.89 -6.74 13.25
N PRO A 309 -10.18 -6.34 12.17
CA PRO A 309 -9.24 -5.22 12.21
C PRO A 309 -9.95 -3.87 12.45
N VAL A 310 -9.18 -2.87 12.89
CA VAL A 310 -9.70 -1.51 13.05
C VAL A 310 -10.06 -0.95 11.68
N PRO A 311 -11.30 -0.47 11.47
CA PRO A 311 -11.73 0.01 10.17
C PRO A 311 -10.85 1.17 9.70
N THR A 312 -10.43 1.10 8.44
CA THR A 312 -9.76 2.20 7.74
C THR A 312 -10.82 3.14 7.15
N PRO A 313 -10.61 4.46 7.19
CA PRO A 313 -11.55 5.39 6.58
C PRO A 313 -11.54 5.22 5.05
N MET A 314 -12.72 5.22 4.42
CA MET A 314 -12.93 5.02 2.98
C MET A 314 -12.51 6.24 2.13
N VAL A 315 -11.29 6.71 2.35
CA VAL A 315 -10.70 7.89 1.70
C VAL A 315 -9.27 7.59 1.31
N GLY A 316 -8.70 8.39 0.40
CA GLY A 316 -7.31 8.22 0.00
C GLY A 316 -7.08 6.84 -0.59
N ILE A 317 -6.14 6.08 -0.03
CA ILE A 317 -5.73 4.77 -0.54
C ILE A 317 -6.80 3.68 -0.37
N ALA A 318 -7.53 3.67 0.75
CA ALA A 318 -8.51 2.61 1.04
C ALA A 318 -9.65 2.58 0.02
N LEU A 319 -10.05 3.76 -0.49
CA LEU A 319 -11.04 3.85 -1.57
C LEU A 319 -10.51 3.20 -2.86
N LYS A 320 -9.25 3.43 -3.22
CA LYS A 320 -8.64 2.85 -4.43
C LYS A 320 -8.45 1.35 -4.31
N ASP A 321 -8.13 0.89 -3.10
CA ASP A 321 -8.07 -0.55 -2.80
C ASP A 321 -9.45 -1.18 -3.07
N GLN A 322 -10.52 -0.60 -2.52
CA GLN A 322 -11.89 -1.09 -2.71
C GLN A 322 -12.33 -1.04 -4.17
N LEU A 323 -12.10 0.08 -4.87
CA LEU A 323 -12.41 0.21 -6.29
C LEU A 323 -11.71 -0.88 -7.12
N THR A 324 -10.42 -1.12 -6.86
CA THR A 324 -9.66 -2.15 -7.58
C THR A 324 -10.20 -3.54 -7.31
N MET A 325 -10.46 -3.87 -6.04
CA MET A 325 -11.01 -5.17 -5.63
C MET A 325 -12.37 -5.46 -6.26
N TRP A 326 -13.30 -4.51 -6.18
CA TRP A 326 -14.64 -4.66 -6.75
C TRP A 326 -14.64 -4.61 -8.27
N ALA A 327 -13.81 -3.78 -8.90
CA ALA A 327 -13.69 -3.76 -10.36
C ALA A 327 -13.24 -5.12 -10.89
N LEU A 328 -12.20 -5.72 -10.30
CA LEU A 328 -11.71 -7.05 -10.69
C LEU A 328 -12.80 -8.11 -10.52
N LEU A 329 -13.45 -8.15 -9.36
CA LEU A 329 -14.47 -9.15 -9.08
C LEU A 329 -15.67 -9.04 -10.02
N ILE A 330 -16.23 -7.83 -10.17
CA ILE A 330 -17.43 -7.60 -10.98
C ILE A 330 -17.13 -7.86 -12.45
N ILE A 331 -16.05 -7.32 -13.01
CA ILE A 331 -15.66 -7.53 -14.40
C ILE A 331 -15.42 -9.02 -14.67
N GLY A 332 -14.73 -9.73 -13.76
CA GLY A 332 -14.48 -11.16 -13.88
C GLY A 332 -15.78 -11.98 -13.93
N VAL A 333 -16.73 -11.71 -13.03
CA VAL A 333 -18.03 -12.39 -13.01
C VAL A 333 -18.86 -12.09 -14.26
N LEU A 334 -18.85 -10.84 -14.75
CA LEU A 334 -19.52 -10.48 -16.00
C LEU A 334 -18.94 -11.21 -17.22
N LEU A 335 -17.61 -11.35 -17.29
CA LEU A 335 -16.94 -12.13 -18.35
C LEU A 335 -17.26 -13.62 -18.26
N MET A 336 -17.26 -14.20 -17.06
CA MET A 336 -17.58 -15.62 -16.86
C MET A 336 -19.02 -15.94 -17.26
N THR A 337 -19.97 -15.15 -16.75
CA THR A 337 -21.40 -15.33 -17.06
C THR A 337 -21.75 -14.92 -18.49
N GLY A 338 -20.90 -14.15 -19.16
CA GLY A 338 -21.17 -13.62 -20.48
C GLY A 338 -22.32 -12.60 -20.47
N LEU A 339 -22.39 -11.79 -19.40
CA LEU A 339 -23.32 -10.67 -19.25
C LEU A 339 -22.65 -9.36 -19.68
N PHE A 340 -23.30 -8.62 -20.58
CA PHE A 340 -22.74 -7.45 -21.27
C PHE A 340 -21.34 -7.73 -21.84
N SER A 341 -21.18 -8.88 -22.49
CA SER A 341 -19.88 -9.48 -22.86
C SER A 341 -18.92 -8.52 -23.59
N ARG A 342 -19.42 -7.69 -24.49
CA ARG A 342 -18.61 -6.68 -25.19
C ARG A 342 -18.13 -5.58 -24.26
N LEU A 343 -19.02 -5.06 -23.42
CA LEU A 343 -18.69 -3.99 -22.47
C LEU A 343 -17.75 -4.48 -21.38
N SER A 344 -17.99 -5.68 -20.83
CA SER A 344 -17.12 -6.27 -19.81
C SER A 344 -15.73 -6.58 -20.36
N ALA A 345 -15.63 -7.03 -21.61
CA ALA A 345 -14.34 -7.24 -22.27
C ALA A 345 -13.57 -5.93 -22.51
N VAL A 346 -14.24 -4.87 -22.98
CA VAL A 346 -13.62 -3.53 -23.13
C VAL A 346 -13.20 -2.95 -21.78
N ALA A 347 -14.03 -3.09 -20.75
CA ALA A 347 -13.72 -2.63 -19.40
C ALA A 347 -12.50 -3.38 -18.81
N ALA A 348 -12.44 -4.70 -18.99
CA ALA A 348 -11.30 -5.51 -18.59
C ALA A 348 -10.00 -5.10 -19.31
N ALA A 349 -10.08 -4.90 -20.64
CA ALA A 349 -8.96 -4.45 -21.45
C ALA A 349 -8.47 -3.06 -21.00
N GLY A 350 -9.39 -2.13 -20.73
CA GLY A 350 -9.06 -0.80 -20.20
C GLY A 350 -8.38 -0.86 -18.84
N LEU A 351 -8.87 -1.72 -17.93
CA LEU A 351 -8.27 -1.91 -16.61
C LEU A 351 -6.84 -2.45 -16.71
N LEU A 352 -6.61 -3.50 -17.51
CA LEU A 352 -5.27 -4.05 -17.73
C LEU A 352 -4.34 -3.07 -18.45
N MET A 353 -4.86 -2.30 -19.41
CA MET A 353 -4.08 -1.26 -20.07
C MET A 353 -3.63 -0.21 -19.06
N SER A 354 -4.50 0.16 -18.12
CA SER A 354 -4.13 1.06 -17.02
C SER A 354 -2.98 0.47 -16.19
N PHE A 355 -3.00 -0.83 -15.89
CA PHE A 355 -1.92 -1.48 -15.15
C PHE A 355 -0.63 -1.62 -15.97
N TYR A 356 -0.75 -1.84 -17.27
CA TYR A 356 0.40 -1.88 -18.16
C TYR A 356 1.08 -0.51 -18.26
N LEU A 357 0.32 0.59 -18.34
CA LEU A 357 0.85 1.95 -18.46
C LEU A 357 1.44 2.51 -17.16
N ALA A 358 1.05 2.01 -15.99
CA ALA A 358 1.64 2.44 -14.73
C ALA A 358 3.08 1.91 -14.55
N MET A 359 3.36 0.70 -15.06
CA MET A 359 4.67 0.04 -14.98
C MET A 359 4.99 -0.72 -16.29
N PRO A 360 5.27 0.00 -17.38
CA PRO A 360 5.52 -0.64 -18.66
C PRO A 360 6.91 -1.29 -18.71
N PRO A 361 7.06 -2.47 -19.32
CA PRO A 361 8.35 -3.12 -19.51
C PRO A 361 9.13 -2.50 -20.69
N TRP A 362 9.28 -1.18 -20.69
CA TRP A 362 9.92 -0.43 -21.77
C TRP A 362 11.35 -0.01 -21.40
N PRO A 363 12.29 0.01 -22.37
CA PRO A 363 13.62 0.57 -22.15
C PRO A 363 13.56 1.99 -21.54
N GLY A 364 14.34 2.23 -20.49
CA GLY A 364 14.35 3.51 -19.76
C GLY A 364 13.32 3.64 -18.63
N PHE A 365 12.42 2.66 -18.47
CA PHE A 365 11.42 2.60 -17.38
C PHE A 365 11.57 1.41 -16.43
N VAL A 366 12.38 0.41 -16.81
CA VAL A 366 12.78 -0.79 -16.03
C VAL A 366 13.74 -0.37 -14.90
N GLU A 367 13.87 -0.96 -13.71
CA GLU A 367 13.44 -2.25 -13.15
C GLU A 367 13.49 -2.16 -11.60
N PHE A 368 12.36 -1.95 -10.92
CA PHE A 368 12.22 -2.26 -9.48
C PHE A 368 11.36 -3.52 -9.34
N GLN A 369 11.84 -4.60 -9.97
CA GLN A 369 11.23 -5.94 -10.03
C GLN A 369 11.29 -6.72 -8.70
N ALA A 370 11.16 -6.05 -7.56
CA ALA A 370 10.92 -6.75 -6.31
C ALA A 370 9.41 -7.07 -6.12
N ALA A 371 8.50 -6.37 -6.81
CA ALA A 371 7.06 -6.48 -6.57
C ALA A 371 6.27 -7.13 -7.72
N ALA A 372 6.78 -7.12 -8.95
CA ALA A 372 6.25 -7.88 -10.08
C ALA A 372 7.35 -8.88 -10.46
N GLY A 373 7.01 -10.17 -10.47
CA GLY A 373 7.96 -11.28 -10.53
C GLY A 373 8.94 -11.26 -11.72
N PRO A 374 9.78 -12.30 -11.84
CA PRO A 374 10.87 -12.39 -12.80
C PRO A 374 10.32 -12.63 -14.21
N GLU A 375 9.71 -11.62 -14.81
CA GLU A 375 9.25 -11.65 -16.20
C GLU A 375 10.21 -10.79 -17.01
N HIS A 376 11.19 -11.44 -17.64
CA HIS A 376 12.08 -10.88 -18.67
C HIS A 376 11.33 -10.59 -19.98
N SER A 377 10.10 -10.10 -19.85
CA SER A 377 9.29 -9.67 -20.97
C SER A 377 9.76 -8.30 -21.39
N TYR A 378 10.22 -8.16 -22.64
CA TYR A 378 10.31 -6.86 -23.30
C TYR A 378 8.89 -6.28 -23.44
N ILE A 379 8.67 -5.30 -24.33
CA ILE A 379 7.38 -4.62 -24.57
C ILE A 379 6.12 -5.53 -24.44
N VAL A 380 6.18 -6.80 -24.85
CA VAL A 380 5.07 -7.77 -24.72
C VAL A 380 5.18 -8.58 -23.42
N ASN A 381 4.26 -8.35 -22.48
CA ASN A 381 4.07 -9.15 -21.27
C ASN A 381 2.66 -9.80 -21.23
N LYS A 382 2.36 -10.58 -20.18
CA LYS A 382 1.05 -11.23 -20.03
C LYS A 382 -0.13 -10.26 -20.09
N ASN A 383 0.00 -9.07 -19.49
CA ASN A 383 -1.07 -8.07 -19.48
C ASN A 383 -1.40 -7.63 -20.91
N LEU A 384 -0.38 -7.40 -21.75
CA LEU A 384 -0.60 -7.00 -23.14
C LEU A 384 -1.25 -8.10 -23.97
N ILE A 385 -0.86 -9.36 -23.77
CA ILE A 385 -1.49 -10.52 -24.43
C ILE A 385 -2.97 -10.64 -24.03
N GLU A 386 -3.27 -10.50 -22.73
CA GLU A 386 -4.64 -10.53 -22.21
C GLU A 386 -5.49 -9.38 -22.78
N ILE A 387 -4.94 -8.17 -22.91
CA ILE A 387 -5.64 -7.03 -23.54
C ILE A 387 -6.06 -7.37 -24.97
N PHE A 388 -5.17 -7.91 -25.79
CA PHE A 388 -5.52 -8.28 -27.17
C PHE A 388 -6.54 -9.42 -27.24
N ALA A 389 -6.44 -10.40 -26.34
CA ALA A 389 -7.45 -11.47 -26.22
C ALA A 389 -8.84 -10.90 -25.85
N LEU A 390 -8.89 -9.95 -24.92
CA LEU A 390 -10.13 -9.26 -24.53
C LEU A 390 -10.71 -8.42 -25.65
N LEU A 391 -9.87 -7.72 -26.43
CA LEU A 391 -10.34 -6.98 -27.61
C LEU A 391 -10.90 -7.93 -28.69
N ALA A 392 -10.29 -9.11 -28.88
CA ALA A 392 -10.83 -10.14 -29.76
C ALA A 392 -12.19 -10.66 -29.26
N ILE A 393 -12.33 -10.88 -27.94
CA ILE A 393 -13.61 -11.23 -27.32
C ILE A 393 -14.65 -10.13 -27.53
N ALA A 394 -14.28 -8.86 -27.40
CA ALA A 394 -15.17 -7.72 -27.60
C ALA A 394 -15.67 -7.59 -29.06
N ALA A 395 -14.84 -8.00 -30.03
CA ALA A 395 -15.18 -8.00 -31.46
C ALA A 395 -16.12 -9.15 -31.87
N LEU A 396 -16.22 -10.20 -31.06
CA LEU A 396 -17.01 -11.40 -31.37
C LEU A 396 -18.26 -11.50 -30.49
N PRO A 397 -19.36 -12.08 -30.98
CA PRO A 397 -20.59 -12.23 -30.20
C PRO A 397 -20.52 -13.41 -29.19
N THR A 398 -19.44 -13.50 -28.40
CA THR A 398 -19.21 -14.65 -27.50
C THR A 398 -20.30 -14.79 -26.43
N GLY A 399 -20.91 -13.69 -25.98
CA GLY A 399 -22.06 -13.71 -25.07
C GLY A 399 -23.33 -14.32 -25.67
N GLN A 400 -23.52 -14.22 -26.99
CA GLN A 400 -24.65 -14.85 -27.69
C GLN A 400 -24.41 -16.33 -27.94
N TRP A 401 -23.16 -16.75 -28.14
CA TRP A 401 -22.80 -18.15 -28.31
C TRP A 401 -22.91 -18.95 -27.01
N PHE A 402 -22.41 -18.39 -25.91
CA PHE A 402 -22.45 -19.01 -24.59
C PHE A 402 -22.42 -17.92 -23.52
N GLY A 403 -23.58 -17.50 -22.99
CA GLY A 403 -23.64 -16.46 -21.96
C GLY A 403 -25.06 -15.98 -21.66
N LEU A 404 -25.18 -15.18 -20.60
CA LEU A 404 -26.46 -14.57 -20.20
C LEU A 404 -26.99 -13.57 -21.24
N ASP A 405 -26.12 -12.98 -22.07
CA ASP A 405 -26.54 -12.13 -23.20
C ASP A 405 -27.47 -12.87 -24.19
N ALA A 406 -27.26 -14.18 -24.40
CA ALA A 406 -28.14 -15.01 -25.22
C ALA A 406 -29.54 -15.18 -24.60
N ILE A 407 -29.62 -15.28 -23.27
CA ILE A 407 -30.87 -15.43 -22.54
C ILE A 407 -31.62 -14.09 -22.53
N ILE A 408 -30.92 -12.98 -22.25
CA ILE A 408 -31.51 -11.64 -22.23
C ILE A 408 -32.03 -11.25 -23.62
N SER A 409 -31.25 -11.52 -24.67
CA SER A 409 -31.71 -11.25 -26.05
C SER A 409 -32.94 -12.06 -26.45
N ARG A 410 -33.07 -13.32 -25.96
CA ARG A 410 -34.27 -14.15 -26.15
C ARG A 410 -35.47 -13.66 -25.34
N LEU A 411 -35.26 -13.18 -24.11
CA LEU A 411 -36.33 -12.68 -23.24
C LEU A 411 -36.80 -11.27 -23.61
N CYS A 412 -35.90 -10.40 -24.07
CA CYS A 412 -36.22 -9.00 -24.41
C CYS A 412 -36.76 -8.81 -25.83
N GLY A 413 -36.91 -9.86 -26.65
CA GLY A 413 -37.69 -9.87 -27.90
C GLY A 413 -37.29 -8.91 -29.03
N CYS A 414 -36.29 -8.04 -28.86
CA CYS A 414 -36.06 -6.90 -29.76
C CYS A 414 -35.27 -7.20 -31.05
N CYS A 415 -34.76 -8.42 -31.23
CA CYS A 415 -34.11 -8.83 -32.49
C CYS A 415 -34.58 -10.23 -32.93
N LYS A 416 -35.85 -10.35 -33.33
CA LYS A 416 -36.21 -11.40 -34.31
C LYS A 416 -35.67 -10.94 -35.66
N GLU A 417 -34.50 -11.44 -36.08
CA GLU A 417 -34.20 -11.44 -37.51
C GLU A 417 -35.32 -12.23 -38.21
N LYS A 418 -36.02 -11.58 -39.13
CA LYS A 418 -36.94 -12.28 -40.03
C LYS A 418 -36.12 -13.32 -40.78
N PRO A 419 -36.56 -14.59 -40.87
CA PRO A 419 -35.95 -15.53 -41.80
C PRO A 419 -36.11 -14.93 -43.20
N LEU A 420 -35.03 -14.90 -43.97
CA LEU A 420 -35.09 -14.63 -45.40
C LEU A 420 -36.01 -15.70 -46.01
N THR A 421 -37.25 -15.33 -46.29
CA THR A 421 -38.16 -16.12 -47.11
C THR A 421 -37.55 -16.18 -48.51
N THR A 422 -36.96 -17.31 -48.84
CA THR A 422 -36.70 -17.71 -50.22
C THR A 422 -38.03 -17.68 -50.94
N THR A 423 -38.30 -16.63 -51.72
CA THR A 423 -39.41 -16.63 -52.67
C THR A 423 -39.04 -17.61 -53.77
N GLU A 424 -39.51 -18.84 -53.63
CA GLU A 424 -39.70 -19.78 -54.72
C GLU A 424 -40.66 -19.14 -55.73
N ASN A 425 -40.12 -18.67 -56.85
CA ASN A 425 -40.93 -18.24 -57.98
C ASN A 425 -41.41 -19.50 -58.72
N THR A 426 -42.65 -19.93 -58.44
CA THR A 426 -43.41 -20.75 -59.37
C THR A 426 -43.88 -19.87 -60.55
N PRO A 427 -43.59 -20.20 -61.81
CA PRO A 427 -44.14 -19.46 -62.94
C PRO A 427 -45.53 -19.99 -63.28
N ALA A 428 -46.52 -19.10 -63.24
CA ALA A 428 -47.84 -19.32 -63.83
C ALA A 428 -47.74 -19.25 -65.36
N ALA A 429 -48.41 -20.19 -66.02
CA ALA A 429 -48.49 -20.34 -67.46
C ALA A 429 -49.29 -19.20 -68.13
N ALA A 430 -48.84 -18.72 -69.29
CA ALA A 430 -49.71 -18.35 -70.42
C ALA A 430 -48.95 -18.18 -71.75
N SER A 431 -49.54 -18.77 -72.79
CA SER A 431 -49.51 -18.45 -74.22
C SER A 431 -48.25 -18.67 -75.07
N THR A 432 -48.34 -19.76 -75.85
CA THR A 432 -47.88 -19.95 -77.23
C THR A 432 -47.83 -18.68 -78.08
N THR A 433 -46.76 -18.49 -78.87
CA THR A 433 -46.78 -18.35 -80.36
C THR A 433 -45.34 -18.28 -80.94
N LYS A 434 -45.05 -19.22 -81.84
CA LYS A 434 -44.07 -19.27 -82.97
C LYS A 434 -42.73 -18.50 -82.91
N ALA A 435 -41.67 -19.32 -82.85
CA ALA A 435 -40.52 -19.42 -83.78
C ALA A 435 -40.15 -18.22 -84.68
N LYS A 436 -38.91 -17.74 -84.51
CA LYS A 436 -37.98 -17.52 -85.62
C LYS A 436 -36.53 -17.65 -85.12
N SER A 437 -35.78 -18.50 -85.81
CA SER A 437 -34.34 -18.70 -85.70
C SER A 437 -33.58 -17.42 -86.05
N ASP A 438 -32.38 -17.26 -85.52
CA ASP A 438 -31.15 -17.12 -86.31
C ASP A 438 -29.96 -16.89 -85.36
N THR A 439 -29.21 -17.97 -85.09
CA THR A 439 -27.86 -17.89 -84.52
C THR A 439 -26.88 -18.27 -85.62
N TYR A 440 -26.12 -17.29 -86.09
CA TYR A 440 -25.00 -17.50 -87.00
C TYR A 440 -23.90 -18.30 -86.29
N ALA A 441 -23.50 -19.40 -86.92
CA ALA A 441 -22.41 -20.26 -86.51
C ALA A 441 -21.05 -19.62 -86.78
N ILE A 442 -20.10 -19.95 -85.90
CA ILE A 442 -18.68 -19.66 -85.98
C ILE A 442 -18.05 -20.61 -87.01
N ASP A 443 -17.22 -20.07 -87.92
CA ASP A 443 -16.28 -20.85 -88.73
C ASP A 443 -14.85 -20.32 -88.46
N PRO A 444 -13.84 -21.19 -88.21
CA PRO A 444 -12.50 -20.78 -87.82
C PRO A 444 -11.52 -20.79 -89.00
N THR A 445 -10.32 -20.24 -88.76
CA THR A 445 -9.06 -20.40 -89.52
C THR A 445 -8.84 -19.59 -90.81
N SER A 446 -7.96 -18.57 -90.72
CA SER A 446 -6.78 -18.35 -91.59
C SER A 446 -6.09 -17.05 -91.12
N GLU A 447 -4.88 -17.10 -90.60
CA GLU A 447 -3.59 -17.04 -91.32
C GLU A 447 -3.14 -15.60 -91.71
N LYS A 448 -2.05 -15.18 -91.04
CA LYS A 448 -0.98 -14.27 -91.47
C LYS A 448 -1.21 -12.74 -91.65
N LYS A 449 -0.20 -12.06 -91.08
CA LYS A 449 0.55 -10.86 -91.55
C LYS A 449 0.07 -9.47 -91.14
N GLN A 450 0.88 -8.89 -90.24
CA GLN A 450 1.30 -7.48 -90.20
C GLN A 450 1.50 -6.87 -91.60
N PRO A 451 1.27 -5.56 -91.76
CA PRO A 451 2.43 -4.67 -91.70
C PRO A 451 2.19 -3.33 -91.00
N THR A 452 3.31 -2.76 -90.58
CA THR A 452 3.57 -1.36 -90.23
C THR A 452 3.11 -0.37 -91.31
N GLY A 453 2.58 0.75 -90.84
CA GLY A 453 2.44 2.03 -91.54
C GLY A 453 2.35 3.12 -90.48
#